data_AF-A0A956SS16-F1
#
_entry.id   AF-A0A956SS16-F1
#
_cell.length_a   1.000
_cell.length_b   1.000
_cell.length_c   1.000
_cell.angle_alpha   90.00
_cell.angle_beta   90.00
_cell.angle_gamma   90.00
#
_symmetry.space_group_name_H-M   'P 1'
#
loop_
_entity.id
_entity.type
_entity.pdbx_description
1 polymer ?
#
loop_
_entity_poly.entity_id
_entity_poly.type
_entity_poly.pdbx_seq_one_letter_code
_entity_poly.pdbx_strand_id
1 'polypeptide(L)'
;MKRRSSVLVALLFIFLSIFCICRANLKMRGNSSFIKVSSGATFVAEQPIVSFGGALIRDLGGTISGENISFNGGFLCDIENDLLLNAVFKPSTNEIILSGNKLEAKNGILKQSVIVTGINNLLVGQPIFDNDIVLQDQNTTLSLAVRSAITKNIVLNEGTVYLDDDVKFAGSNIFTGAGYIQGKNRKVSTGDKPFTWSATITWQDGSNLELHTKIDLTGVLCFRGDCTINGHGNVIDLSKGGALIADVGSKLYLNNISVKGIGYGGGTLGCDKAELEFSDSTIELVGSYTVYGGMLAKGPTTLVLKAYNWYFDDMASFTVDGVTLWKDRAGAPIGGDIVFTDSTSQLTLLNYGATAYKYGGNDDKGGASTSALQSLITRIEVVETCCDELRTSTGELISIIDECCSSLKTSTGQLQSQIDAIDDLIQSCCDALATSTGELQSQIDELDDRHTSEREIIESRIEVVETCCDELHIRRAS
;
A
#
# COMPACT_ATOMS: atom_id res chain seq x y z
N MET A 1 -83.07 35.92 -29.76
CA MET A 1 -81.59 35.89 -29.86
C MET A 1 -81.01 35.81 -28.45
N LYS A 2 -79.96 34.99 -28.24
CA LYS A 2 -79.24 34.68 -26.98
C LYS A 2 -79.77 33.56 -26.06
N ARG A 3 -79.29 32.34 -26.39
CA ARG A 3 -78.59 31.36 -25.54
C ARG A 3 -78.86 31.40 -24.02
N ARG A 4 -79.38 30.27 -23.50
CA ARG A 4 -78.76 29.59 -22.35
C ARG A 4 -78.65 28.10 -22.68
N SER A 5 -77.41 27.64 -22.75
CA SER A 5 -77.03 26.26 -23.02
C SER A 5 -77.04 25.50 -21.70
N SER A 6 -77.68 24.34 -21.72
CA SER A 6 -77.87 23.43 -20.62
C SER A 6 -76.53 22.93 -20.07
N VAL A 7 -76.34 23.06 -18.76
CA VAL A 7 -75.25 22.43 -18.02
C VAL A 7 -75.53 20.93 -17.97
N LEU A 8 -74.75 20.15 -18.72
CA LEU A 8 -74.76 18.70 -18.68
C LEU A 8 -73.97 18.24 -17.43
N VAL A 9 -74.65 18.10 -16.30
CA VAL A 9 -74.09 17.38 -15.14
C VAL A 9 -74.28 15.89 -15.40
N ALA A 10 -73.26 15.24 -15.95
CA ALA A 10 -73.22 13.79 -16.05
C ALA A 10 -72.90 13.21 -14.67
N LEU A 11 -73.95 12.93 -13.90
CA LEU A 11 -73.89 12.25 -12.60
C LEU A 11 -74.11 10.76 -12.86
N LEU A 12 -73.03 10.02 -13.08
CA LEU A 12 -73.08 8.56 -13.22
C LEU A 12 -73.16 7.91 -11.83
N PHE A 13 -74.39 7.73 -11.34
CA PHE A 13 -74.67 6.88 -10.18
C PHE A 13 -74.65 5.41 -10.63
N ILE A 14 -73.58 4.67 -10.32
CA ILE A 14 -73.62 3.21 -10.35
C ILE A 14 -74.23 2.74 -9.03
N PHE A 15 -75.55 2.50 -9.04
CA PHE A 15 -76.24 1.77 -7.98
C PHE A 15 -75.97 0.28 -8.19
N LEU A 16 -74.95 -0.25 -7.51
CA LEU A 16 -74.71 -1.69 -7.47
C LEU A 16 -75.66 -2.28 -6.42
N SER A 17 -76.86 -2.65 -6.86
CA SER A 17 -77.89 -3.24 -6.01
C SER A 17 -77.44 -4.62 -5.50
N ILE A 18 -77.58 -4.74 -4.19
CA ILE A 18 -77.32 -5.89 -3.34
C ILE A 18 -78.12 -7.10 -3.84
N PHE A 19 -77.47 -8.27 -3.91
CA PHE A 19 -77.97 -9.65 -4.15
C PHE A 19 -77.56 -10.41 -5.43
N CYS A 20 -76.77 -9.85 -6.33
CA CYS A 20 -76.00 -10.69 -7.26
C CYS A 20 -74.77 -9.92 -7.73
N ILE A 21 -73.63 -10.06 -7.04
CA ILE A 21 -72.43 -9.35 -7.45
C ILE A 21 -71.29 -10.36 -7.38
N CYS A 22 -70.83 -10.74 -8.56
CA CYS A 22 -69.59 -11.45 -8.80
C CYS A 22 -68.54 -11.10 -7.72
N ARG A 23 -67.83 -12.09 -7.17
CA ARG A 23 -66.47 -11.88 -6.65
C ARG A 23 -65.56 -11.49 -7.83
N ALA A 24 -65.87 -10.40 -8.50
CA ALA A 24 -65.02 -9.80 -9.50
C ALA A 24 -63.98 -9.00 -8.72
N ASN A 25 -62.79 -9.58 -8.60
CA ASN A 25 -61.64 -8.81 -8.12
C ASN A 25 -61.45 -7.63 -9.07
N LEU A 26 -61.52 -6.40 -8.55
CA LEU A 26 -61.16 -5.21 -9.30
C LEU A 26 -59.69 -5.33 -9.71
N LYS A 27 -59.45 -5.71 -10.97
CA LYS A 27 -58.10 -5.82 -11.53
C LYS A 27 -57.72 -4.50 -12.17
N MET A 28 -56.89 -3.73 -11.47
CA MET A 28 -56.26 -2.53 -12.01
C MET A 28 -54.97 -2.94 -12.74
N ARG A 29 -54.80 -2.56 -14.00
CA ARG A 29 -53.61 -2.88 -14.80
C ARG A 29 -53.15 -1.67 -15.61
N GLY A 30 -51.86 -1.38 -15.51
CA GLY A 30 -51.20 -0.30 -16.25
C GLY A 30 -51.65 1.10 -15.83
N ASN A 31 -50.93 2.10 -16.32
CA ASN A 31 -51.09 3.50 -15.90
C ASN A 31 -52.41 4.14 -16.34
N SER A 32 -53.12 3.50 -17.29
CA SER A 32 -54.44 3.95 -17.74
C SER A 32 -55.58 3.54 -16.81
N SER A 33 -55.33 2.62 -15.86
CA SER A 33 -56.27 2.26 -14.81
C SER A 33 -55.91 2.99 -13.52
N PHE A 34 -56.73 3.94 -13.07
CA PHE A 34 -56.41 4.72 -11.88
C PHE A 34 -57.57 4.94 -10.91
N ILE A 35 -57.22 5.04 -9.64
CA ILE A 35 -58.08 5.57 -8.58
C ILE A 35 -57.53 6.94 -8.22
N LYS A 36 -58.34 7.98 -8.37
CA LYS A 36 -57.97 9.35 -8.00
C LYS A 36 -58.75 9.80 -6.77
N VAL A 37 -58.03 10.25 -5.74
CA VAL A 37 -58.55 10.80 -4.50
C VAL A 37 -58.37 12.30 -4.53
N SER A 38 -59.45 13.01 -4.87
CA SER A 38 -59.48 14.48 -4.94
C SER A 38 -59.35 15.13 -3.56
N SER A 39 -59.06 16.43 -3.53
CA SER A 39 -59.05 17.23 -2.30
C SER A 39 -60.35 17.06 -1.50
N GLY A 40 -60.24 16.76 -0.21
CA GLY A 40 -61.38 16.52 0.70
C GLY A 40 -62.05 15.14 0.54
N ALA A 41 -61.66 14.35 -0.45
CA ALA A 41 -62.14 12.98 -0.60
C ALA A 41 -61.31 11.99 0.23
N THR A 42 -61.92 10.88 0.62
CA THR A 42 -61.25 9.77 1.31
C THR A 42 -61.44 8.48 0.53
N PHE A 43 -60.35 7.76 0.28
CA PHE A 43 -60.36 6.38 -0.16
C PHE A 43 -60.00 5.47 1.02
N VAL A 44 -60.86 4.49 1.31
CA VAL A 44 -60.67 3.53 2.40
C VAL A 44 -60.55 2.13 1.81
N ALA A 45 -59.41 1.47 2.02
CA ALA A 45 -59.25 0.06 1.73
C ALA A 45 -59.67 -0.76 2.95
N GLU A 46 -60.95 -1.13 3.07
CA GLU A 46 -61.43 -1.93 4.23
C GLU A 46 -60.89 -3.36 4.25
N GLN A 47 -60.34 -3.83 3.12
CA GLN A 47 -59.70 -5.13 2.97
C GLN A 47 -58.38 -4.95 2.22
N PRO A 48 -57.39 -5.84 2.43
CA PRO A 48 -56.12 -5.76 1.71
C PRO A 48 -56.33 -5.83 0.20
N ILE A 49 -55.76 -4.87 -0.52
CA ILE A 49 -55.76 -4.86 -2.00
C ILE A 49 -54.48 -5.54 -2.47
N VAL A 50 -54.60 -6.71 -3.09
CA VAL A 50 -53.46 -7.48 -3.59
C VAL A 50 -53.23 -7.26 -5.09
N SER A 51 -51.96 -7.22 -5.51
CA SER A 51 -51.56 -7.09 -6.92
C SER A 51 -52.14 -5.86 -7.64
N PHE A 52 -52.10 -4.70 -6.99
CA PHE A 52 -52.52 -3.43 -7.60
C PHE A 52 -51.50 -2.99 -8.67
N GLY A 53 -51.88 -3.11 -9.94
CA GLY A 53 -51.03 -2.70 -11.08
C GLY A 53 -51.45 -1.40 -11.74
N GLY A 54 -52.40 -0.65 -11.16
CA GLY A 54 -52.86 0.65 -11.66
C GLY A 54 -52.14 1.83 -11.02
N ALA A 55 -52.66 3.04 -11.20
CA ALA A 55 -52.21 4.24 -10.51
C ALA A 55 -53.17 4.63 -9.36
N LEU A 56 -52.63 4.89 -8.18
CA LEU A 56 -53.35 5.49 -7.05
C LEU A 56 -52.87 6.93 -6.92
N ILE A 57 -53.73 7.88 -7.28
CA ILE A 57 -53.41 9.30 -7.36
C ILE A 57 -54.06 10.01 -6.18
N ARG A 58 -53.28 10.72 -5.36
CA ARG A 58 -53.77 11.52 -4.23
C ARG A 58 -53.48 13.00 -4.47
N ASP A 59 -54.53 13.79 -4.67
CA ASP A 59 -54.44 15.25 -4.74
C ASP A 59 -54.20 15.86 -3.34
N LEU A 60 -53.77 17.12 -3.29
CA LEU A 60 -53.61 17.86 -2.04
C LEU A 60 -54.91 17.90 -1.23
N GLY A 61 -54.86 17.39 0.00
CA GLY A 61 -56.00 17.27 0.90
C GLY A 61 -56.87 16.02 0.68
N GLY A 62 -56.51 15.12 -0.24
CA GLY A 62 -57.10 13.78 -0.33
C GLY A 62 -56.52 12.85 0.76
N THR A 63 -57.33 11.91 1.25
CA THR A 63 -56.92 10.96 2.30
C THR A 63 -57.01 9.53 1.80
N ILE A 64 -55.98 8.71 2.02
CA ILE A 64 -56.01 7.26 1.80
C ILE A 64 -55.84 6.60 3.16
N SER A 65 -56.70 5.64 3.49
CA SER A 65 -56.71 4.95 4.79
C SER A 65 -57.12 3.48 4.66
N GLY A 66 -57.03 2.73 5.76
CA GLY A 66 -57.41 1.32 5.82
C GLY A 66 -56.23 0.35 5.75
N GLU A 67 -56.53 -0.85 5.24
CA GLU A 67 -55.64 -1.99 5.08
C GLU A 67 -54.58 -1.81 3.98
N ASN A 68 -53.65 -2.75 3.93
CA ASN A 68 -52.50 -2.73 3.03
C ASN A 68 -52.88 -2.79 1.54
N ILE A 69 -52.12 -2.06 0.72
CA ILE A 69 -52.23 -2.07 -0.75
C ILE A 69 -50.91 -2.58 -1.32
N SER A 70 -50.90 -3.80 -1.85
CA SER A 70 -49.72 -4.42 -2.46
C SER A 70 -49.66 -4.11 -3.95
N PHE A 71 -48.69 -3.30 -4.34
CA PHE A 71 -48.44 -2.92 -5.73
C PHE A 71 -47.64 -3.98 -6.48
N ASN A 72 -47.99 -4.19 -7.75
CA ASN A 72 -47.26 -5.04 -8.69
C ASN A 72 -47.14 -4.28 -10.02
N GLY A 73 -46.11 -3.44 -10.13
CA GLY A 73 -45.84 -2.56 -11.25
C GLY A 73 -46.79 -1.37 -11.34
N GLY A 74 -47.41 -0.99 -10.23
CA GLY A 74 -48.37 0.12 -10.17
C GLY A 74 -47.72 1.42 -9.70
N PHE A 75 -48.48 2.51 -9.77
CA PHE A 75 -48.02 3.85 -9.41
C PHE A 75 -48.72 4.37 -8.16
N LEU A 76 -47.96 4.90 -7.20
CA LEU A 76 -48.49 5.78 -6.17
C LEU A 76 -48.06 7.21 -6.51
N CYS A 77 -49.03 8.03 -6.91
CA CYS A 77 -48.80 9.41 -7.32
C CYS A 77 -49.31 10.34 -6.21
N ASP A 78 -48.37 10.98 -5.52
CA ASP A 78 -48.64 12.07 -4.60
C ASP A 78 -48.31 13.42 -5.25
N ILE A 79 -48.76 14.51 -4.61
CA ILE A 79 -48.63 15.89 -5.09
C ILE A 79 -47.23 16.25 -5.58
N GLU A 80 -46.20 15.63 -4.99
CA GLU A 80 -44.79 15.97 -5.21
C GLU A 80 -43.96 14.78 -5.69
N ASN A 81 -44.54 13.59 -5.86
CA ASN A 81 -43.77 12.42 -6.29
C ASN A 81 -44.61 11.33 -6.97
N ASP A 82 -44.06 10.76 -8.03
CA ASP A 82 -44.58 9.58 -8.71
C ASP A 82 -43.70 8.38 -8.36
N LEU A 83 -44.29 7.39 -7.69
CA LEU A 83 -43.59 6.20 -7.23
C LEU A 83 -44.03 4.99 -8.05
N LEU A 84 -43.09 4.36 -8.75
CA LEU A 84 -43.31 3.05 -9.35
C LEU A 84 -43.01 1.99 -8.28
N LEU A 85 -44.05 1.24 -7.91
CA LEU A 85 -44.02 0.31 -6.79
C LEU A 85 -44.18 -1.14 -7.27
N ASN A 86 -43.21 -1.95 -6.88
CA ASN A 86 -43.42 -3.34 -6.50
C ASN A 86 -43.21 -3.37 -4.99
N ALA A 87 -44.22 -3.02 -4.21
CA ALA A 87 -44.08 -2.84 -2.76
C ALA A 87 -45.45 -2.82 -2.08
N VAL A 88 -45.48 -2.91 -0.75
CA VAL A 88 -46.72 -2.74 0.01
C VAL A 88 -46.79 -1.31 0.52
N PHE A 89 -47.85 -0.58 0.16
CA PHE A 89 -48.20 0.68 0.80
C PHE A 89 -49.15 0.40 1.96
N LYS A 90 -48.84 0.94 3.14
CA LYS A 90 -49.65 0.85 4.34
C LYS A 90 -50.23 2.22 4.67
N PRO A 91 -51.51 2.49 4.32
CA PRO A 91 -52.12 3.80 4.50
C PRO A 91 -52.19 4.26 5.96
N SER A 92 -52.39 3.32 6.90
CA SER A 92 -52.57 3.62 8.32
C SER A 92 -51.35 4.27 8.98
N THR A 93 -50.15 3.94 8.51
CA THR A 93 -48.88 4.48 8.99
C THR A 93 -48.15 5.32 7.93
N ASN A 94 -48.72 5.43 6.72
CA ASN A 94 -48.10 6.08 5.56
C ASN A 94 -46.69 5.53 5.26
N GLU A 95 -46.57 4.19 5.27
CA GLU A 95 -45.31 3.47 5.05
C GLU A 95 -45.30 2.75 3.71
N ILE A 96 -44.13 2.65 3.09
CA ILE A 96 -43.83 1.71 2.00
C ILE A 96 -42.95 0.61 2.57
N ILE A 97 -43.42 -0.63 2.45
CA ILE A 97 -42.70 -1.82 2.92
C ILE A 97 -42.11 -2.56 1.71
N LEU A 98 -40.79 -2.65 1.69
CA LEU A 98 -40.01 -3.48 0.77
C LEU A 98 -39.75 -4.84 1.43
N SER A 99 -40.17 -5.92 0.78
CA SER A 99 -39.99 -7.30 1.26
C SER A 99 -39.69 -8.24 0.09
N GLY A 100 -38.47 -8.17 -0.45
CA GLY A 100 -38.05 -8.85 -1.67
C GLY A 100 -38.54 -8.17 -2.94
N ASN A 101 -38.76 -6.85 -2.89
CA ASN A 101 -39.33 -6.12 -4.01
C ASN A 101 -38.59 -4.81 -4.32
N LYS A 102 -39.15 -4.00 -5.23
CA LYS A 102 -38.52 -2.81 -5.81
C LYS A 102 -39.34 -1.54 -5.56
N LEU A 103 -38.71 -0.50 -5.05
CA LEU A 103 -39.20 0.88 -5.10
C LEU A 103 -38.36 1.67 -6.09
N GLU A 104 -39.03 2.23 -7.11
CA GLU A 104 -38.44 3.18 -8.04
C GLU A 104 -39.16 4.53 -7.89
N ALA A 105 -38.45 5.49 -7.31
CA ALA A 105 -38.99 6.83 -7.07
C ALA A 105 -38.37 7.84 -8.03
N LYS A 106 -39.21 8.63 -8.70
CA LYS A 106 -38.73 9.72 -9.56
C LYS A 106 -38.25 10.91 -8.71
N ASN A 107 -37.81 11.96 -9.38
CA ASN A 107 -37.52 13.22 -8.73
C ASN A 107 -38.79 13.77 -8.08
N GLY A 108 -38.72 14.04 -6.77
CA GLY A 108 -39.88 14.40 -5.96
C GLY A 108 -39.72 14.07 -4.49
N ILE A 109 -40.56 14.66 -3.64
CA ILE A 109 -40.52 14.40 -2.19
C ILE A 109 -41.24 13.09 -1.88
N LEU A 110 -40.51 12.09 -1.40
CA LEU A 110 -41.07 10.86 -0.86
C LEU A 110 -41.50 11.08 0.59
N LYS A 111 -42.81 11.27 0.79
CA LYS A 111 -43.43 11.51 2.11
C LYS A 111 -43.65 10.24 2.92
N GLN A 112 -43.68 9.08 2.27
CA GLN A 112 -43.82 7.81 2.96
C GLN A 112 -42.50 7.42 3.64
N SER A 113 -42.59 6.85 4.83
CA SER A 113 -41.45 6.16 5.44
C SER A 113 -41.16 4.88 4.67
N VAL A 114 -39.89 4.56 4.45
CA VAL A 114 -39.48 3.34 3.74
C VAL A 114 -38.97 2.33 4.76
N ILE A 115 -39.72 1.25 4.93
CA ILE A 115 -39.37 0.12 5.80
C ILE A 115 -38.91 -1.03 4.91
N VAL A 116 -37.74 -1.58 5.20
CA VAL A 116 -37.14 -2.67 4.45
C VAL A 116 -37.11 -3.91 5.31
N THR A 117 -37.61 -5.03 4.80
CA THR A 117 -37.68 -6.31 5.49
C THR A 117 -37.20 -7.43 4.58
N GLY A 118 -36.60 -8.48 5.15
CA GLY A 118 -36.14 -9.63 4.38
C GLY A 118 -35.07 -9.30 3.32
N ILE A 119 -34.91 -10.18 2.34
CA ILE A 119 -33.81 -10.13 1.38
C ILE A 119 -34.26 -9.65 0.00
N ASN A 120 -33.31 -9.25 -0.85
CA ASN A 120 -33.52 -8.87 -2.26
C ASN A 120 -34.40 -7.62 -2.46
N ASN A 121 -34.25 -6.65 -1.56
CA ASN A 121 -34.91 -5.35 -1.71
C ASN A 121 -34.09 -4.43 -2.59
N LEU A 122 -34.76 -3.64 -3.44
CA LEU A 122 -34.13 -2.72 -4.36
C LEU A 122 -34.76 -1.33 -4.25
N LEU A 123 -33.95 -0.33 -3.92
CA LEU A 123 -34.34 1.07 -3.87
C LEU A 123 -33.55 1.86 -4.92
N VAL A 124 -34.26 2.42 -5.90
CA VAL A 124 -33.64 3.14 -7.03
C VAL A 124 -34.33 4.46 -7.34
N GLY A 125 -33.62 5.31 -8.07
CA GLY A 125 -34.18 6.53 -8.65
C GLY A 125 -33.57 7.79 -8.04
N GLN A 126 -34.37 8.85 -7.94
CA GLN A 126 -33.92 10.19 -7.53
C GLN A 126 -34.85 10.89 -6.52
N PRO A 127 -35.39 10.20 -5.49
CA PRO A 127 -36.27 10.85 -4.52
C PRO A 127 -35.53 11.83 -3.60
N ILE A 128 -36.30 12.78 -3.06
CA ILE A 128 -35.95 13.54 -1.85
C ILE A 128 -36.71 12.88 -0.70
N PHE A 129 -36.02 12.27 0.25
CA PHE A 129 -36.67 11.57 1.36
C PHE A 129 -37.12 12.56 2.45
N ASP A 130 -38.34 12.42 2.93
CA ASP A 130 -38.84 13.19 4.08
C ASP A 130 -38.70 12.43 5.41
N ASN A 131 -38.53 11.11 5.35
CA ASN A 131 -38.33 10.23 6.50
C ASN A 131 -37.11 9.33 6.31
N ASP A 132 -36.60 8.80 7.42
CA ASP A 132 -35.50 7.83 7.40
C ASP A 132 -35.91 6.54 6.66
N ILE A 133 -34.91 5.88 6.08
CA ILE A 133 -35.05 4.53 5.50
C ILE A 133 -34.60 3.54 6.58
N VAL A 134 -35.45 2.58 6.92
CA VAL A 134 -35.22 1.70 8.07
C VAL A 134 -35.20 0.25 7.63
N LEU A 135 -34.05 -0.43 7.80
CA LEU A 135 -33.96 -1.88 7.72
C LEU A 135 -34.51 -2.48 9.01
N GLN A 136 -35.20 -3.62 8.92
CA GLN A 136 -35.89 -4.21 10.07
C GLN A 136 -34.93 -4.90 11.04
N ASP A 137 -33.99 -5.69 10.52
CA ASP A 137 -33.15 -6.58 11.32
C ASP A 137 -31.88 -7.04 10.56
N GLN A 138 -31.07 -7.86 11.24
CA GLN A 138 -29.83 -8.46 10.71
C GLN A 138 -30.00 -9.29 9.43
N ASN A 139 -31.20 -9.81 9.15
CA ASN A 139 -31.47 -10.62 7.97
C ASN A 139 -31.93 -9.77 6.78
N THR A 140 -32.06 -8.47 6.98
CA THR A 140 -32.57 -7.55 5.98
C THR A 140 -31.46 -7.10 5.03
N THR A 141 -31.70 -7.21 3.73
CA THR A 141 -30.77 -6.69 2.70
C THR A 141 -31.43 -5.63 1.82
N LEU A 142 -30.66 -4.58 1.48
CA LEU A 142 -31.08 -3.50 0.59
C LEU A 142 -30.02 -3.20 -0.47
N SER A 143 -30.35 -3.39 -1.73
CA SER A 143 -29.62 -2.84 -2.87
C SER A 143 -30.03 -1.39 -3.11
N LEU A 144 -29.06 -0.49 -3.12
CA LEU A 144 -29.28 0.95 -3.18
C LEU A 144 -28.64 1.54 -4.46
N ALA A 145 -29.48 2.08 -5.34
CA ALA A 145 -29.08 2.83 -6.53
C ALA A 145 -29.85 4.16 -6.64
N VAL A 146 -29.75 4.96 -5.57
CA VAL A 146 -30.33 6.30 -5.50
C VAL A 146 -29.29 7.33 -5.93
N ARG A 147 -29.63 8.13 -6.94
CA ARG A 147 -28.71 9.12 -7.55
C ARG A 147 -28.88 10.55 -7.03
N SER A 148 -29.96 10.81 -6.31
CA SER A 148 -30.14 12.07 -5.58
C SER A 148 -29.37 12.01 -4.26
N ALA A 149 -29.09 13.17 -3.67
CA ALA A 149 -28.58 13.20 -2.31
C ALA A 149 -29.65 12.69 -1.34
N ILE A 150 -29.29 11.75 -0.49
CA ILE A 150 -30.16 11.18 0.55
C ILE A 150 -30.28 12.21 1.67
N THR A 151 -31.49 12.74 1.85
CA THR A 151 -31.81 13.84 2.78
C THR A 151 -32.16 13.39 4.20
N LYS A 152 -32.08 12.08 4.47
CA LYS A 152 -32.48 11.41 5.71
C LYS A 152 -31.51 10.27 6.02
N ASN A 153 -31.58 9.71 7.23
CA ASN A 153 -30.68 8.62 7.60
C ASN A 153 -31.11 7.31 6.94
N ILE A 154 -30.15 6.40 6.83
CA ILE A 154 -30.43 4.98 6.60
C ILE A 154 -30.11 4.25 7.90
N VAL A 155 -31.12 3.70 8.55
CA VAL A 155 -31.02 2.95 9.79
C VAL A 155 -30.80 1.48 9.46
N LEU A 156 -29.64 0.93 9.82
CA LEU A 156 -29.19 -0.39 9.39
C LEU A 156 -29.78 -1.54 10.21
N ASN A 157 -29.98 -1.36 11.53
CA ASN A 157 -30.50 -2.39 12.45
C ASN A 157 -29.89 -3.79 12.22
N GLU A 158 -28.56 -3.82 12.16
CA GLU A 158 -27.69 -4.98 11.88
C GLU A 158 -27.78 -5.56 10.46
N GLY A 159 -28.65 -5.02 9.62
CA GLY A 159 -28.83 -5.42 8.23
C GLY A 159 -27.68 -5.01 7.30
N THR A 160 -27.82 -5.36 6.03
CA THR A 160 -26.79 -5.15 4.99
C THR A 160 -27.29 -4.27 3.86
N VAL A 161 -26.53 -3.23 3.52
CA VAL A 161 -26.75 -2.40 2.34
C VAL A 161 -25.71 -2.71 1.27
N TYR A 162 -26.17 -2.94 0.04
CA TYR A 162 -25.34 -3.10 -1.15
C TYR A 162 -25.39 -1.82 -1.98
N LEU A 163 -24.22 -1.24 -2.27
CA LEU A 163 -24.13 -0.06 -3.11
C LEU A 163 -24.11 -0.47 -4.58
N ASP A 164 -25.21 -0.24 -5.28
CA ASP A 164 -25.31 -0.48 -6.73
C ASP A 164 -24.99 0.79 -7.55
N ASP A 165 -25.00 1.96 -6.91
CA ASP A 165 -24.53 3.25 -7.44
C ASP A 165 -23.77 4.02 -6.33
N ASP A 166 -23.11 5.13 -6.67
CA ASP A 166 -22.50 6.01 -5.66
C ASP A 166 -23.60 6.71 -4.84
N VAL A 167 -23.40 6.77 -3.52
CA VAL A 167 -24.38 7.32 -2.57
C VAL A 167 -23.85 8.61 -1.97
N LYS A 168 -24.66 9.66 -2.01
CA LYS A 168 -24.36 10.94 -1.38
C LYS A 168 -25.42 11.26 -0.33
N PHE A 169 -25.00 11.66 0.86
CA PHE A 169 -25.90 12.21 1.87
C PHE A 169 -25.94 13.74 1.83
N ALA A 170 -27.03 14.33 2.34
CA ALA A 170 -27.16 15.78 2.53
C ALA A 170 -27.16 16.16 4.02
N GLY A 171 -26.65 17.33 4.36
CA GLY A 171 -26.65 17.85 5.73
C GLY A 171 -25.80 17.00 6.68
N SER A 172 -26.39 16.58 7.80
CA SER A 172 -25.76 15.74 8.83
C SER A 172 -26.26 14.29 8.79
N ASN A 173 -26.94 13.88 7.71
CA ASN A 173 -27.51 12.55 7.59
C ASN A 173 -26.45 11.54 7.14
N ILE A 174 -26.60 10.29 7.56
CA ILE A 174 -25.66 9.21 7.25
C ILE A 174 -26.30 7.82 7.52
N PHE A 175 -25.54 6.75 7.37
CA PHE A 175 -25.87 5.44 7.91
C PHE A 175 -25.82 5.43 9.45
N THR A 176 -26.87 4.93 10.08
CA THR A 176 -27.01 4.85 11.55
C THR A 176 -27.39 3.43 11.99
N GLY A 177 -27.22 3.13 13.28
CA GLY A 177 -27.37 1.76 13.79
C GLY A 177 -26.22 0.85 13.39
N ALA A 178 -26.12 -0.33 14.01
CA ALA A 178 -25.12 -1.30 13.63
C ALA A 178 -25.44 -1.92 12.25
N GLY A 179 -24.45 -2.40 11.50
CA GLY A 179 -24.70 -3.15 10.26
C GLY A 179 -23.53 -3.20 9.28
N TYR A 180 -23.84 -3.58 8.04
CA TYR A 180 -22.85 -3.85 7.01
C TYR A 180 -23.09 -3.00 5.76
N ILE A 181 -22.01 -2.46 5.19
CA ILE A 181 -22.01 -1.80 3.89
C ILE A 181 -21.10 -2.57 2.93
N GLN A 182 -21.71 -3.03 1.84
CA GLN A 182 -21.05 -3.72 0.74
C GLN A 182 -20.76 -2.71 -0.37
N GLY A 183 -19.53 -2.22 -0.41
CA GLY A 183 -19.13 -1.07 -1.21
C GLY A 183 -19.18 -1.32 -2.71
N LYS A 184 -18.81 -2.52 -3.19
CA LYS A 184 -18.67 -2.85 -4.61
C LYS A 184 -17.86 -1.82 -5.40
N ASN A 185 -16.80 -1.27 -4.80
CA ASN A 185 -16.00 -0.16 -5.35
C ASN A 185 -16.76 1.15 -5.58
N ARG A 186 -17.95 1.31 -4.98
CA ARG A 186 -18.75 2.55 -4.98
C ARG A 186 -18.37 3.45 -3.83
N LYS A 187 -18.80 4.70 -3.96
CA LYS A 187 -18.51 5.78 -3.01
C LYS A 187 -19.71 6.05 -2.11
N VAL A 188 -19.42 6.34 -0.85
CA VAL A 188 -20.34 6.99 0.07
C VAL A 188 -19.77 8.36 0.42
N SER A 189 -20.44 9.42 -0.01
CA SER A 189 -20.07 10.80 0.32
C SER A 189 -20.93 11.30 1.47
N THR A 190 -20.31 11.82 2.53
CA THR A 190 -21.05 12.45 3.63
C THR A 190 -21.72 13.74 3.18
N GLY A 191 -22.67 14.22 3.98
CA GLY A 191 -23.19 15.58 3.82
C GLY A 191 -22.17 16.65 4.22
N ASP A 192 -22.62 17.91 4.17
CA ASP A 192 -21.82 19.13 4.32
C ASP A 192 -21.81 19.71 5.74
N LYS A 193 -22.58 19.14 6.68
CA LYS A 193 -22.67 19.63 8.07
C LYS A 193 -21.99 18.69 9.05
N PRO A 194 -21.19 19.20 10.01
CA PRO A 194 -20.56 18.36 11.02
C PRO A 194 -21.58 17.54 11.82
N PHE A 195 -21.21 16.31 12.18
CA PHE A 195 -22.10 15.43 12.94
C PHE A 195 -21.33 14.44 13.82
N THR A 196 -22.04 13.84 14.78
CA THR A 196 -21.52 12.74 15.59
C THR A 196 -21.95 11.41 14.98
N TRP A 197 -20.98 10.54 14.70
CA TRP A 197 -21.25 9.20 14.18
C TRP A 197 -21.10 8.19 15.32
N SER A 198 -22.22 7.67 15.82
CA SER A 198 -22.25 6.69 16.93
C SER A 198 -22.49 5.25 16.46
N ALA A 199 -22.57 5.03 15.15
CA ALA A 199 -22.89 3.75 14.55
C ALA A 199 -21.69 2.78 14.61
N THR A 200 -21.99 1.48 14.65
CA THR A 200 -20.99 0.42 14.49
C THR A 200 -21.15 -0.25 13.14
N ILE A 201 -20.32 0.11 12.17
CA ILE A 201 -20.51 -0.28 10.77
C ILE A 201 -19.29 -1.03 10.27
N THR A 202 -19.53 -2.18 9.64
CA THR A 202 -18.51 -2.90 8.88
C THR A 202 -18.61 -2.55 7.40
N TRP A 203 -17.53 -2.01 6.85
CA TRP A 203 -17.35 -1.65 5.45
C TRP A 203 -16.52 -2.73 4.77
N GLN A 204 -16.93 -3.18 3.59
CA GLN A 204 -16.22 -4.22 2.85
C GLN A 204 -16.40 -4.10 1.34
N ASP A 205 -15.73 -4.97 0.58
CA ASP A 205 -15.78 -5.04 -0.89
C ASP A 205 -15.40 -3.73 -1.59
N GLY A 206 -14.23 -3.15 -1.27
CA GLY A 206 -13.74 -1.96 -1.97
C GLY A 206 -14.45 -0.67 -1.56
N SER A 207 -14.93 -0.59 -0.32
CA SER A 207 -15.71 0.58 0.14
C SER A 207 -14.89 1.86 0.12
N ASN A 208 -15.43 2.92 -0.49
CA ASN A 208 -14.81 4.23 -0.55
C ASN A 208 -15.67 5.26 0.20
N LEU A 209 -15.15 5.83 1.29
CA LEU A 209 -15.82 6.85 2.08
C LEU A 209 -15.21 8.23 1.77
N GLU A 210 -16.01 9.18 1.31
CA GLU A 210 -15.60 10.56 1.02
C GLU A 210 -16.17 11.52 2.08
N LEU A 211 -15.28 12.23 2.77
CA LEU A 211 -15.66 13.17 3.80
C LEU A 211 -15.80 14.58 3.21
N HIS A 212 -16.94 15.20 3.46
CA HIS A 212 -17.20 16.60 3.10
C HIS A 212 -17.35 17.51 4.32
N THR A 213 -17.15 16.98 5.53
CA THR A 213 -17.31 17.71 6.77
C THR A 213 -16.57 17.02 7.93
N LYS A 214 -16.50 17.70 9.09
CA LYS A 214 -15.94 17.12 10.33
C LYS A 214 -16.87 16.03 10.88
N ILE A 215 -16.27 14.92 11.33
CA ILE A 215 -16.98 13.84 12.02
C ILE A 215 -16.44 13.68 13.43
N ASP A 216 -17.32 13.72 14.43
CA ASP A 216 -17.03 13.25 15.79
C ASP A 216 -17.40 11.77 15.87
N LEU A 217 -16.43 10.85 15.82
CA LEU A 217 -16.71 9.41 15.86
C LEU A 217 -16.75 8.94 17.32
N THR A 218 -17.87 8.33 17.70
CA THR A 218 -18.08 7.67 19.01
C THR A 218 -18.39 6.19 18.88
N GLY A 219 -18.81 5.75 17.68
CA GLY A 219 -18.99 4.35 17.34
C GLY A 219 -17.74 3.71 16.76
N VAL A 220 -17.91 2.61 16.03
CA VAL A 220 -16.82 1.82 15.45
C VAL A 220 -17.01 1.70 13.94
N LEU A 221 -16.02 2.14 13.17
CA LEU A 221 -15.97 1.88 11.74
C LEU A 221 -14.90 0.82 11.48
N CYS A 222 -15.33 -0.37 11.09
CA CYS A 222 -14.47 -1.50 10.77
C CYS A 222 -14.39 -1.68 9.25
N PHE A 223 -13.19 -1.84 8.70
CA PHE A 223 -12.95 -1.96 7.26
C PHE A 223 -12.31 -3.31 6.93
N ARG A 224 -12.93 -4.07 6.02
CA ARG A 224 -12.48 -5.39 5.56
C ARG A 224 -12.07 -5.35 4.09
N GLY A 225 -10.92 -5.95 3.79
CA GLY A 225 -10.29 -5.87 2.47
C GLY A 225 -9.72 -4.47 2.19
N ASP A 226 -9.54 -4.15 0.91
CA ASP A 226 -8.97 -2.86 0.50
C ASP A 226 -10.05 -1.78 0.52
N CYS A 227 -9.96 -0.83 1.44
CA CYS A 227 -10.93 0.26 1.58
C CYS A 227 -10.24 1.62 1.65
N THR A 228 -10.93 2.68 1.21
CA THR A 228 -10.37 4.04 1.20
C THR A 228 -11.25 5.01 1.95
N ILE A 229 -10.64 5.89 2.75
CA ILE A 229 -11.25 7.12 3.24
C ILE A 229 -10.51 8.31 2.61
N ASN A 230 -11.23 9.09 1.82
CA ASN A 230 -10.75 10.36 1.31
C ASN A 230 -11.30 11.49 2.18
N GLY A 231 -10.43 12.11 2.98
CA GLY A 231 -10.82 13.16 3.91
C GLY A 231 -11.11 14.50 3.25
N HIS A 232 -10.55 14.78 2.08
CA HIS A 232 -10.61 16.11 1.43
C HIS A 232 -10.22 17.27 2.38
N GLY A 233 -9.26 17.03 3.28
CA GLY A 233 -8.80 17.97 4.31
C GLY A 233 -9.68 18.01 5.57
N ASN A 234 -10.74 17.18 5.64
CA ASN A 234 -11.61 17.11 6.81
C ASN A 234 -11.03 16.26 7.94
N VAL A 235 -11.73 16.30 9.07
CA VAL A 235 -11.31 15.72 10.34
C VAL A 235 -12.23 14.57 10.75
N ILE A 236 -11.66 13.43 11.14
CA ILE A 236 -12.31 12.44 12.02
C ILE A 236 -11.72 12.61 13.41
N ASP A 237 -12.58 12.88 14.39
CA ASP A 237 -12.23 13.10 15.79
C ASP A 237 -12.67 11.90 16.63
N LEU A 238 -11.70 11.16 17.15
CA LEU A 238 -11.89 9.96 17.97
C LEU A 238 -11.83 10.26 19.47
N SER A 239 -11.66 11.52 19.87
CA SER A 239 -11.43 11.91 21.28
C SER A 239 -12.54 11.51 22.25
N LYS A 240 -13.74 11.20 21.74
CA LYS A 240 -14.89 10.74 22.51
C LYS A 240 -15.01 9.20 22.58
N GLY A 241 -13.94 8.47 22.25
CA GLY A 241 -13.85 7.01 22.41
C GLY A 241 -14.24 6.19 21.18
N GLY A 242 -14.41 6.81 20.00
CA GLY A 242 -14.68 6.08 18.77
C GLY A 242 -13.50 5.25 18.27
N ALA A 243 -13.76 4.31 17.37
CA ALA A 243 -12.73 3.45 16.80
C ALA A 243 -12.79 3.42 15.27
N LEU A 244 -11.63 3.57 14.65
CA LEU A 244 -11.39 3.34 13.23
C LEU A 244 -10.47 2.12 13.10
N ILE A 245 -10.98 1.03 12.50
CA ILE A 245 -10.31 -0.28 12.54
C ILE A 245 -10.18 -0.82 11.11
N ALA A 246 -8.95 -1.18 10.71
CA ALA A 246 -8.71 -2.10 9.61
C ALA A 246 -8.71 -3.54 10.17
N ASP A 247 -9.58 -4.40 9.66
CA ASP A 247 -9.71 -5.80 10.10
C ASP A 247 -8.55 -6.66 9.58
N VAL A 248 -8.38 -7.85 10.15
CA VAL A 248 -7.26 -8.76 9.81
C VAL A 248 -7.12 -8.97 8.30
N GLY A 249 -5.89 -8.84 7.79
CA GLY A 249 -5.56 -9.00 6.38
C GLY A 249 -6.07 -7.89 5.45
N SER A 250 -6.61 -6.80 6.02
CA SER A 250 -7.15 -5.66 5.26
C SER A 250 -6.15 -4.53 5.10
N LYS A 251 -6.40 -3.66 4.13
CA LYS A 251 -5.64 -2.42 3.95
C LYS A 251 -6.58 -1.23 3.88
N LEU A 252 -6.38 -0.26 4.77
CA LEU A 252 -7.16 0.98 4.83
C LEU A 252 -6.30 2.17 4.39
N TYR A 253 -6.70 2.79 3.29
CA TYR A 253 -6.06 3.99 2.76
C TYR A 253 -6.71 5.23 3.36
N LEU A 254 -5.92 6.08 4.01
CA LEU A 254 -6.32 7.32 4.65
C LEU A 254 -5.66 8.48 3.91
N ASN A 255 -6.44 9.14 3.05
CA ASN A 255 -5.93 10.15 2.12
C ASN A 255 -6.46 11.54 2.46
N ASN A 256 -5.57 12.53 2.55
CA ASN A 256 -5.91 13.93 2.79
C ASN A 256 -6.90 14.08 3.95
N ILE A 257 -6.56 13.51 5.10
CA ILE A 257 -7.43 13.45 6.28
C ILE A 257 -6.67 13.83 7.54
N SER A 258 -7.37 14.44 8.50
CA SER A 258 -6.88 14.55 9.87
C SER A 258 -7.61 13.58 10.78
N VAL A 259 -6.90 12.61 11.35
CA VAL A 259 -7.44 11.71 12.39
C VAL A 259 -6.92 12.17 13.74
N LYS A 260 -7.82 12.54 14.65
CA LYS A 260 -7.47 13.13 15.94
C LYS A 260 -7.99 12.30 17.10
N GLY A 261 -7.42 12.52 18.27
CA GLY A 261 -7.97 11.97 19.51
C GLY A 261 -7.62 10.51 19.74
N ILE A 262 -6.47 10.05 19.26
CA ILE A 262 -6.03 8.65 19.42
C ILE A 262 -5.25 8.49 20.74
N GLY A 263 -5.40 7.33 21.39
CA GLY A 263 -4.59 6.93 22.54
C GLY A 263 -5.34 6.93 23.86
N TYR A 264 -4.61 6.75 24.96
CA TYR A 264 -5.20 6.70 26.31
C TYR A 264 -6.07 7.94 26.59
N GLY A 265 -7.33 7.71 26.99
CA GLY A 265 -8.32 8.79 27.20
C GLY A 265 -9.01 9.30 25.94
N GLY A 266 -8.69 8.74 24.77
CA GLY A 266 -9.34 9.00 23.48
C GLY A 266 -9.89 7.73 22.84
N GLY A 267 -9.82 7.68 21.51
CA GLY A 267 -10.28 6.56 20.69
C GLY A 267 -9.16 5.73 20.08
N THR A 268 -9.54 4.81 19.21
CA THR A 268 -8.67 3.75 18.68
C THR A 268 -8.46 3.90 17.17
N LEU A 269 -7.21 3.80 16.72
CA LEU A 269 -6.85 3.65 15.31
C LEU A 269 -6.17 2.29 15.13
N GLY A 270 -6.98 1.25 14.92
CA GLY A 270 -6.55 -0.15 15.00
C GLY A 270 -6.21 -0.76 13.64
N CYS A 271 -5.17 -1.59 13.61
CA CYS A 271 -4.78 -2.38 12.44
C CYS A 271 -4.06 -3.68 12.80
N ASP A 272 -4.47 -4.37 13.87
CA ASP A 272 -3.87 -5.66 14.25
C ASP A 272 -3.89 -6.64 13.06
N LYS A 273 -2.69 -7.08 12.62
CA LYS A 273 -2.48 -7.91 11.41
C LYS A 273 -3.12 -7.33 10.14
N ALA A 274 -3.21 -6.02 10.05
CA ALA A 274 -3.72 -5.25 8.93
C ALA A 274 -2.75 -4.10 8.60
N GLU A 275 -3.03 -3.34 7.54
CA GLU A 275 -2.20 -2.21 7.13
C GLU A 275 -3.00 -0.90 7.06
N LEU A 276 -2.44 0.18 7.59
CA LEU A 276 -2.91 1.55 7.35
C LEU A 276 -1.92 2.28 6.45
N GLU A 277 -2.41 2.88 5.36
CA GLU A 277 -1.62 3.74 4.50
C GLU A 277 -2.07 5.19 4.65
N PHE A 278 -1.14 6.08 5.00
CA PHE A 278 -1.38 7.51 5.16
C PHE A 278 -0.77 8.27 3.99
N SER A 279 -1.58 9.11 3.35
CA SER A 279 -1.15 10.04 2.30
C SER A 279 -1.71 11.42 2.60
N ASP A 280 -0.88 12.46 2.57
CA ASP A 280 -1.28 13.86 2.81
C ASP A 280 -2.06 14.06 4.13
N SER A 281 -1.71 13.33 5.18
CA SER A 281 -2.56 13.17 6.37
C SER A 281 -1.92 13.67 7.66
N THR A 282 -2.76 14.00 8.64
CA THR A 282 -2.32 14.41 9.98
C THR A 282 -2.94 13.51 11.04
N ILE A 283 -2.13 12.86 11.85
CA ILE A 283 -2.57 11.99 12.93
C ILE A 283 -2.23 12.61 14.28
N GLU A 284 -3.20 12.76 15.18
CA GLU A 284 -3.01 13.45 16.47
C GLU A 284 -3.34 12.55 17.67
N LEU A 285 -2.38 12.46 18.58
CA LEU A 285 -2.53 11.75 19.86
C LEU A 285 -3.12 12.66 20.94
N VAL A 286 -3.92 12.08 21.84
CA VAL A 286 -4.37 12.68 23.11
C VAL A 286 -3.86 11.92 24.34
N GLY A 287 -3.30 10.74 24.12
CA GLY A 287 -2.54 9.96 25.08
C GLY A 287 -1.60 8.99 24.36
N SER A 288 -0.69 8.34 25.09
CA SER A 288 0.16 7.31 24.47
C SER A 288 -0.68 6.18 23.90
N TYR A 289 -0.22 5.57 22.81
CA TYR A 289 -0.98 4.57 22.05
C TYR A 289 -0.09 3.44 21.55
N THR A 290 -0.60 2.21 21.54
CA THR A 290 0.11 1.02 21.04
C THR A 290 -0.60 0.49 19.80
N VAL A 291 0.16 0.13 18.77
CA VAL A 291 -0.33 -0.52 17.55
C VAL A 291 0.36 -1.87 17.33
N TYR A 292 -0.38 -2.82 16.76
CA TYR A 292 0.02 -4.22 16.51
C TYR A 292 0.04 -4.58 15.01
N GLY A 293 0.15 -3.58 14.15
CA GLY A 293 -0.11 -3.70 12.71
C GLY A 293 0.93 -3.02 11.83
N GLY A 294 0.70 -3.08 10.52
CA GLY A 294 1.46 -2.33 9.54
C GLY A 294 0.96 -0.90 9.40
N MET A 295 1.89 0.04 9.34
CA MET A 295 1.63 1.42 8.96
C MET A 295 2.59 1.85 7.85
N LEU A 296 2.07 2.59 6.87
CA LEU A 296 2.83 3.12 5.75
C LEU A 296 2.52 4.61 5.60
N ALA A 297 3.55 5.46 5.60
CA ALA A 297 3.43 6.86 5.22
C ALA A 297 3.95 7.05 3.79
N LYS A 298 3.03 7.38 2.86
CA LYS A 298 3.29 7.55 1.43
C LYS A 298 2.74 8.90 0.95
N GLY A 299 3.40 9.96 1.38
CA GLY A 299 2.96 11.33 1.15
C GLY A 299 3.24 12.20 2.39
N PRO A 300 3.27 13.53 2.25
CA PRO A 300 3.42 14.47 3.36
C PRO A 300 2.51 14.10 4.55
N THR A 301 3.11 13.54 5.60
CA THR A 301 2.35 13.05 6.77
C THR A 301 2.92 13.67 8.04
N THR A 302 2.05 14.15 8.91
CA THR A 302 2.43 14.72 10.22
C THR A 302 1.78 13.93 11.34
N LEU A 303 2.59 13.48 12.30
CA LEU A 303 2.15 12.91 13.56
C LEU A 303 2.26 13.98 14.65
N VAL A 304 1.13 14.44 15.17
CA VAL A 304 1.06 15.35 16.31
C VAL A 304 1.06 14.51 17.59
N LEU A 305 2.27 14.22 18.08
CA LEU A 305 2.51 13.33 19.22
C LEU A 305 2.33 14.04 20.56
N LYS A 306 2.46 15.38 20.61
CA LYS A 306 2.49 16.15 21.87
C LYS A 306 3.59 15.62 22.78
N ALA A 307 3.27 15.27 24.03
CA ALA A 307 4.16 14.62 25.00
C ALA A 307 4.00 13.09 25.04
N TYR A 308 3.29 12.50 24.08
CA TYR A 308 2.88 11.10 24.12
C TYR A 308 3.64 10.24 23.14
N ASN A 309 3.89 8.99 23.54
CA ASN A 309 4.59 8.03 22.71
C ASN A 309 3.62 7.18 21.90
N TRP A 310 4.03 6.86 20.68
CA TRP A 310 3.37 5.88 19.85
C TRP A 310 4.21 4.61 19.84
N TYR A 311 3.71 3.56 20.49
CA TYR A 311 4.36 2.27 20.62
C TYR A 311 3.97 1.34 19.46
N PHE A 312 4.96 0.65 18.91
CA PHE A 312 4.83 -0.42 17.92
C PHE A 312 5.30 -1.72 18.57
N ASP A 313 4.42 -2.71 18.65
CA ASP A 313 4.63 -3.97 19.37
C ASP A 313 4.08 -5.16 18.59
N ASP A 314 4.42 -6.38 18.98
CA ASP A 314 4.01 -7.66 18.37
C ASP A 314 4.12 -7.68 16.83
N MET A 315 5.35 -7.57 16.31
CA MET A 315 5.63 -7.54 14.86
C MET A 315 5.03 -6.33 14.10
N ALA A 316 4.54 -5.30 14.80
CA ALA A 316 4.10 -4.07 14.16
C ALA A 316 5.21 -3.40 13.35
N SER A 317 4.87 -2.76 12.25
CA SER A 317 5.85 -2.11 11.39
C SER A 317 5.40 -0.72 11.00
N PHE A 318 6.38 0.17 10.82
CA PHE A 318 6.15 1.48 10.23
C PHE A 318 7.12 1.70 9.07
N THR A 319 6.59 1.84 7.87
CA THR A 319 7.37 2.23 6.69
C THR A 319 7.15 3.70 6.34
N VAL A 320 8.22 4.43 6.07
CA VAL A 320 8.19 5.79 5.51
C VAL A 320 8.82 5.75 4.13
N ASP A 321 8.03 6.07 3.10
CA ASP A 321 8.44 5.90 1.71
C ASP A 321 8.46 7.25 0.97
N GLY A 322 9.65 7.68 0.54
CA GLY A 322 9.79 8.85 -0.34
C GLY A 322 9.52 10.21 0.30
N VAL A 323 9.25 10.26 1.61
CA VAL A 323 8.77 11.47 2.31
C VAL A 323 9.42 11.67 3.68
N THR A 324 9.33 12.89 4.20
CA THR A 324 9.60 13.15 5.61
C THR A 324 8.32 13.01 6.42
N LEU A 325 8.31 12.06 7.35
CA LEU A 325 7.31 11.94 8.39
C LEU A 325 7.63 12.94 9.50
N TRP A 326 6.77 13.93 9.68
CA TRP A 326 6.97 14.99 10.68
C TRP A 326 6.36 14.61 12.02
N LYS A 327 7.11 14.76 13.11
CA LYS A 327 6.66 14.63 14.50
C LYS A 327 6.44 16.02 15.10
N ASP A 328 5.26 16.33 15.59
CA ASP A 328 4.93 17.64 16.17
C ASP A 328 4.64 17.52 17.68
N ARG A 329 5.36 18.30 18.47
CA ARG A 329 5.17 18.39 19.93
C ARG A 329 3.97 19.27 20.31
N ALA A 330 3.40 20.04 19.37
CA ALA A 330 2.25 20.93 19.57
C ALA A 330 2.33 21.77 20.86
N GLY A 331 3.52 22.33 21.13
CA GLY A 331 3.79 23.17 22.29
C GLY A 331 4.17 22.42 23.58
N ALA A 332 4.23 21.08 23.59
CA ALA A 332 4.72 20.32 24.73
C ALA A 332 6.21 20.60 25.00
N PRO A 333 6.65 20.71 26.27
CA PRO A 333 8.06 20.94 26.62
C PRO A 333 8.99 19.83 26.10
N ILE A 334 8.51 18.58 26.22
CA ILE A 334 9.18 17.37 25.73
C ILE A 334 8.25 16.74 24.69
N GLY A 335 8.77 16.53 23.48
CA GLY A 335 8.06 15.81 22.43
C GLY A 335 8.05 14.31 22.72
N GLY A 336 6.89 13.67 22.57
CA GLY A 336 6.82 12.22 22.53
C GLY A 336 7.37 11.67 21.21
N ASP A 337 7.65 10.36 21.17
CA ASP A 337 8.32 9.71 20.04
C ASP A 337 7.58 8.45 19.54
N ILE A 338 8.05 7.94 18.40
CA ILE A 338 7.71 6.62 17.87
C ILE A 338 8.67 5.61 18.50
N VAL A 339 8.12 4.61 19.18
CA VAL A 339 8.89 3.65 19.98
C VAL A 339 8.57 2.23 19.51
N PHE A 340 9.61 1.46 19.17
CA PHE A 340 9.51 0.04 18.80
C PHE A 340 9.91 -0.78 20.01
N THR A 341 8.98 -1.57 20.57
CA THR A 341 9.12 -2.14 21.92
C THR A 341 9.64 -3.58 21.93
N ASP A 342 9.53 -4.30 20.83
CA ASP A 342 10.01 -5.66 20.68
C ASP A 342 11.12 -5.75 19.62
N SER A 343 11.83 -6.89 19.54
CA SER A 343 12.87 -7.11 18.52
C SER A 343 12.32 -7.39 17.11
N THR A 344 11.00 -7.51 16.97
CA THR A 344 10.30 -7.93 15.74
C THR A 344 9.60 -6.77 15.03
N SER A 345 9.47 -5.64 15.70
CA SER A 345 8.87 -4.40 15.25
C SER A 345 9.96 -3.53 14.65
N GLN A 346 9.62 -2.87 13.54
CA GLN A 346 10.64 -2.22 12.71
C GLN A 346 10.17 -0.91 12.09
N LEU A 347 11.09 0.04 12.06
CA LEU A 347 11.01 1.22 11.23
C LEU A 347 11.76 0.96 9.92
N THR A 348 11.07 1.06 8.79
CA THR A 348 11.67 0.94 7.46
C THR A 348 11.64 2.30 6.77
N LEU A 349 12.80 2.76 6.30
CA LEU A 349 12.93 3.99 5.52
C LEU A 349 13.24 3.64 4.07
N LEU A 350 12.30 3.88 3.16
CA LEU A 350 12.43 3.57 1.73
C LEU A 350 12.54 4.86 0.90
N ASN A 351 13.28 4.78 -0.20
CA ASN A 351 13.37 5.86 -1.20
C ASN A 351 13.65 7.24 -0.61
N TYR A 352 14.62 7.36 0.30
CA TYR A 352 14.95 8.59 1.03
C TYR A 352 13.89 9.04 2.05
N GLY A 353 13.01 8.13 2.49
CA GLY A 353 12.12 8.36 3.62
C GLY A 353 12.90 8.74 4.89
N ALA A 354 12.34 9.66 5.68
CA ALA A 354 12.98 10.16 6.89
C ALA A 354 11.95 10.51 7.96
N THR A 355 12.40 10.62 9.22
CA THR A 355 11.59 11.15 10.33
C THR A 355 12.24 12.41 10.90
N ALA A 356 11.44 13.42 11.23
CA ALA A 356 11.96 14.69 11.78
C ALA A 356 10.96 15.35 12.72
N TYR A 357 11.43 16.13 13.70
CA TYR A 357 10.53 16.96 14.51
C TYR A 357 10.21 18.28 13.79
N LYS A 358 8.95 18.70 13.84
CA LYS A 358 8.49 20.01 13.36
C LYS A 358 8.84 21.06 14.42
N TYR A 359 9.81 21.91 14.13
CA TYR A 359 10.22 22.99 15.01
C TYR A 359 9.31 24.21 14.84
N GLY A 360 8.59 24.58 15.91
CA GLY A 360 7.84 25.82 16.01
C GLY A 360 8.39 26.70 17.12
N GLY A 361 8.92 27.88 16.77
CA GLY A 361 9.32 28.92 17.73
C GLY A 361 10.83 29.05 17.96
N ASN A 362 11.25 30.29 18.20
CA ASN A 362 12.60 30.86 18.03
C ASN A 362 13.66 30.50 19.10
N ASP A 363 13.46 29.47 19.92
CA ASP A 363 14.40 29.14 21.00
C ASP A 363 14.90 27.68 20.90
N ASP A 364 16.23 27.60 20.85
CA ASP A 364 17.14 26.45 20.95
C ASP A 364 17.25 25.45 19.77
N LYS A 365 18.33 25.69 19.01
CA LYS A 365 19.22 24.78 18.26
C LYS A 365 18.66 23.39 17.94
N GLY A 366 18.46 23.15 16.66
CA GLY A 366 18.02 21.89 16.06
C GLY A 366 18.67 20.64 16.67
N GLY A 367 17.87 19.89 17.41
CA GLY A 367 18.04 18.47 17.62
C GLY A 367 17.31 17.72 16.52
N ALA A 368 17.98 17.44 15.40
CA ALA A 368 17.68 16.19 14.72
C ALA A 368 17.83 15.08 15.77
N SER A 369 16.80 14.24 15.87
CA SER A 369 16.60 13.21 16.90
C SER A 369 17.93 12.65 17.43
N THR A 370 18.19 12.79 18.72
CA THR A 370 19.35 12.19 19.41
C THR A 370 19.45 10.68 19.15
N SER A 371 18.35 10.00 18.81
CA SER A 371 18.33 8.59 18.37
C SER A 371 18.91 8.36 16.97
N ALA A 372 18.69 9.26 16.01
CA ALA A 372 19.29 9.17 14.68
C ALA A 372 20.78 9.50 14.73
N LEU A 373 21.16 10.50 15.56
CA LEU A 373 22.57 10.79 15.86
C LEU A 373 23.23 9.63 16.61
N GLN A 374 22.56 9.00 17.57
CA GLN A 374 23.09 7.83 18.29
C GLN A 374 23.27 6.63 17.35
N SER A 375 22.31 6.39 16.45
CA SER A 375 22.44 5.34 15.42
C SER A 375 23.60 5.62 14.46
N LEU A 376 23.80 6.87 14.06
CA LEU A 376 24.96 7.29 13.27
C LEU A 376 26.27 7.11 14.06
N ILE A 377 26.30 7.46 15.34
CA ILE A 377 27.47 7.27 16.22
C ILE A 377 27.83 5.80 16.32
N THR A 378 26.87 4.91 16.61
CA THR A 378 27.13 3.46 16.67
C THR A 378 27.61 2.90 15.33
N ARG A 379 27.09 3.40 14.20
CA ARG A 379 27.59 3.00 12.87
C ARG A 379 29.00 3.51 12.60
N ILE A 380 29.35 4.70 13.10
CA ILE A 380 30.71 5.26 13.01
C ILE A 380 31.67 4.42 13.85
N GLU A 381 31.31 4.05 15.08
CA GLU A 381 32.13 3.19 15.95
C GLU A 381 32.44 1.82 15.31
N VAL A 382 31.45 1.21 14.63
CA VAL A 382 31.66 -0.04 13.88
C VAL A 382 32.60 0.17 12.69
N VAL A 383 32.49 1.29 11.98
CA VAL A 383 33.39 1.62 10.86
C VAL A 383 34.81 1.87 11.35
N GLU A 384 34.98 2.58 12.46
CA GLU A 384 36.30 2.81 13.08
C GLU A 384 36.95 1.49 13.49
N THR A 385 36.19 0.59 14.13
CA THR A 385 36.67 -0.76 14.47
C THR A 385 37.11 -1.55 13.24
N CYS A 386 36.29 -1.55 12.18
CA CYS A 386 36.63 -2.21 10.91
C CYS A 386 37.88 -1.60 10.26
N CYS A 387 38.05 -0.27 10.33
CA CYS A 387 39.25 0.41 9.85
C CYS A 387 40.51 0.04 10.66
N ASP A 388 40.39 -0.14 11.97
CA ASP A 388 41.50 -0.59 12.83
C ASP A 388 41.90 -2.04 12.55
N GLU A 389 40.93 -2.93 12.33
CA GLU A 389 41.17 -4.31 11.89
C GLU A 389 41.87 -4.35 10.53
N LEU A 390 41.40 -3.55 9.56
CA LEU A 390 42.03 -3.44 8.24
C LEU A 390 43.46 -2.87 8.34
N ARG A 391 43.68 -1.86 9.18
CA ARG A 391 45.00 -1.28 9.44
C ARG A 391 45.95 -2.31 10.06
N THR A 392 45.45 -3.14 10.97
CA THR A 392 46.23 -4.21 11.60
C THR A 392 46.59 -5.29 10.58
N SER A 393 45.61 -5.80 9.83
CA SER A 393 45.81 -6.82 8.80
C SER A 393 46.76 -6.36 7.69
N THR A 394 46.66 -5.10 7.26
CA THR A 394 47.61 -4.53 6.29
C THR A 394 49.01 -4.38 6.87
N GLY A 395 49.15 -4.05 8.15
CA GLY A 395 50.44 -4.04 8.86
C GLY A 395 51.09 -5.42 8.94
N GLU A 396 50.31 -6.46 9.29
CA GLU A 396 50.77 -7.85 9.30
C GLU A 396 51.21 -8.31 7.90
N LEU A 397 50.44 -7.96 6.86
CA LEU A 397 50.80 -8.29 5.47
C LEU A 397 52.11 -7.63 5.04
N ILE A 398 52.35 -6.37 5.44
CA ILE A 398 53.62 -5.68 5.20
C ILE A 398 54.78 -6.42 5.90
N SER A 399 54.59 -6.83 7.16
CA SER A 399 55.61 -7.59 7.89
C SER A 399 55.96 -8.92 7.21
N ILE A 400 54.97 -9.65 6.68
CA ILE A 400 55.18 -10.88 5.93
C ILE A 400 55.95 -10.61 4.63
N ILE A 401 55.61 -9.53 3.92
CA ILE A 401 56.31 -9.12 2.70
C ILE A 401 57.78 -8.79 3.01
N ASP A 402 58.07 -8.06 4.08
CA ASP A 402 59.43 -7.71 4.47
C ASP A 402 60.26 -8.94 4.83
N GLU A 403 59.69 -9.89 5.58
CA GLU A 403 60.35 -11.15 5.93
C GLU A 403 60.63 -12.01 4.69
N CYS A 404 59.67 -12.11 3.76
CA CYS A 404 59.85 -12.81 2.50
C CYS A 404 60.92 -12.14 1.62
N CYS A 405 60.92 -10.81 1.51
CA CYS A 405 61.93 -10.06 0.78
C CYS A 405 63.34 -10.25 1.37
N SER A 406 63.46 -10.26 2.71
CA SER A 406 64.73 -10.51 3.41
C SER A 406 65.25 -11.93 3.15
N SER A 407 64.37 -12.92 3.23
CA SER A 407 64.68 -14.32 2.95
C SER A 407 65.10 -14.55 1.50
N LEU A 408 64.39 -13.89 0.56
CA LEU A 408 64.71 -13.95 -0.86
C LEU A 408 66.06 -13.31 -1.14
N LYS A 409 66.35 -12.12 -0.60
CA LYS A 409 67.64 -11.43 -0.75
C LYS A 409 68.80 -12.26 -0.20
N THR A 410 68.58 -12.97 0.91
CA THR A 410 69.60 -13.87 1.49
C THR A 410 69.85 -15.06 0.56
N SER A 411 68.78 -15.72 0.11
CA SER A 411 68.88 -16.86 -0.79
C SER A 411 69.56 -16.49 -2.12
N THR A 412 69.20 -15.35 -2.72
CA THR A 412 69.83 -14.88 -3.96
C THR A 412 71.29 -14.49 -3.76
N GLY A 413 71.64 -13.90 -2.61
CA GLY A 413 73.04 -13.66 -2.24
C GLY A 413 73.86 -14.95 -2.09
N GLN A 414 73.30 -15.99 -1.48
CA GLN A 414 73.94 -17.30 -1.36
C GLN A 414 74.13 -17.96 -2.73
N LEU A 415 73.12 -17.90 -3.60
CA LEU A 415 73.22 -18.39 -4.98
C LEU A 415 74.30 -17.64 -5.76
N GLN A 416 74.41 -16.32 -5.58
CA GLN A 416 75.47 -15.54 -6.21
C GLN A 416 76.86 -16.00 -5.75
N SER A 417 77.06 -16.19 -4.44
CA SER A 417 78.34 -16.72 -3.93
C SER A 417 78.67 -18.12 -4.45
N GLN A 418 77.66 -18.97 -4.69
CA GLN A 418 77.87 -20.29 -5.31
C GLN A 418 78.27 -20.17 -6.78
N ILE A 419 77.66 -19.24 -7.53
CA ILE A 419 78.03 -18.96 -8.92
C ILE A 419 79.47 -18.45 -8.98
N ASP A 420 79.83 -17.47 -8.15
CA ASP A 420 81.19 -16.91 -8.11
C ASP A 420 82.24 -18.00 -7.82
N ALA A 421 81.96 -18.91 -6.88
CA ALA A 421 82.85 -20.02 -6.57
C ALA A 421 83.00 -21.04 -7.71
N ILE A 422 81.94 -21.27 -8.50
CA ILE A 422 82.00 -22.12 -9.68
C ILE A 422 82.81 -21.43 -10.79
N ASP A 423 82.62 -20.13 -10.99
CA ASP A 423 83.37 -19.35 -11.99
C ASP A 423 84.87 -19.36 -11.68
N ASP A 424 85.26 -19.18 -10.41
CA ASP A 424 86.66 -19.29 -9.96
C ASP A 424 87.24 -20.69 -10.23
N LEU A 425 86.46 -21.74 -9.99
CA LEU A 425 86.88 -23.11 -10.25
C LEU A 425 87.04 -23.38 -11.75
N ILE A 426 86.13 -22.88 -12.58
CA ILE A 426 86.22 -22.97 -14.04
C ILE A 426 87.47 -22.25 -14.53
N GLN A 427 87.71 -21.02 -14.05
CA GLN A 427 88.88 -20.24 -14.44
C GLN A 427 90.18 -20.97 -14.06
N SER A 428 90.26 -21.52 -12.83
CA SER A 428 91.41 -22.31 -12.39
C SER A 428 91.63 -23.56 -13.26
N CYS A 429 90.56 -24.27 -13.62
CA CYS A 429 90.66 -25.43 -14.53
C CYS A 429 91.14 -25.01 -15.93
N CYS A 430 90.63 -23.89 -16.45
CA CYS A 430 91.04 -23.34 -17.73
C CYS A 430 92.53 -22.94 -17.73
N ASP A 431 93.01 -22.28 -16.67
CA ASP A 431 94.41 -21.89 -16.54
C ASP A 431 95.34 -23.11 -16.45
N ALA A 432 94.92 -24.14 -15.69
CA ALA A 432 95.65 -25.39 -15.59
C ALA A 432 95.71 -26.14 -16.94
N LEU A 433 94.59 -26.17 -17.67
CA LEU A 433 94.53 -26.76 -19.00
C LEU A 433 95.40 -26.00 -19.98
N ALA A 434 95.33 -24.66 -20.00
CA ALA A 434 96.15 -23.82 -20.85
C ALA A 434 97.65 -24.07 -20.60
N THR A 435 98.06 -24.14 -19.34
CA THR A 435 99.43 -24.47 -18.93
C THR A 435 99.86 -25.85 -19.47
N SER A 436 99.05 -26.89 -19.22
CA SER A 436 99.35 -28.25 -19.69
C SER A 436 99.42 -28.34 -21.22
N THR A 437 98.53 -27.66 -21.94
CA THR A 437 98.58 -27.61 -23.41
C THR A 437 99.79 -26.85 -23.93
N GLY A 438 100.22 -25.78 -23.24
CA GLY A 438 101.45 -25.05 -23.57
C GLY A 438 102.71 -25.89 -23.36
N GLU A 439 102.78 -26.66 -22.27
CA GLU A 439 103.86 -27.62 -22.02
C GLU A 439 103.91 -28.71 -23.10
N LEU A 440 102.74 -29.27 -23.47
CA LEU A 440 102.66 -30.24 -24.57
C LEU A 440 103.09 -29.64 -25.90
N GLN A 441 102.72 -28.38 -26.20
CA GLN A 441 103.17 -27.69 -27.41
C GLN A 441 104.69 -27.52 -27.41
N SER A 442 105.30 -27.12 -26.29
CA SER A 442 106.77 -27.03 -26.18
C SER A 442 107.47 -28.37 -26.40
N GLN A 443 106.90 -29.48 -25.91
CA GLN A 443 107.43 -30.82 -26.15
C GLN A 443 107.32 -31.24 -27.62
N ILE A 444 106.24 -30.85 -28.31
CA ILE A 444 106.07 -31.09 -29.75
C ILE A 444 107.12 -30.30 -30.53
N ASP A 445 107.30 -29.01 -30.22
CA ASP A 445 108.27 -28.14 -30.89
C ASP A 445 109.70 -28.70 -30.75
N GLU A 446 110.10 -29.13 -29.54
CA GLU A 446 111.41 -29.79 -29.32
C GLU A 446 111.58 -31.10 -30.13
N LEU A 447 110.49 -31.87 -30.29
CA LEU A 447 110.51 -33.12 -31.04
C LEU A 447 110.65 -32.87 -32.55
N ASP A 448 109.95 -31.86 -33.07
CA ASP A 448 110.01 -31.43 -34.46
C ASP A 448 111.39 -30.86 -34.82
N ASP A 449 111.99 -30.05 -33.93
CA ASP A 449 113.37 -29.57 -34.10
C ASP A 449 114.36 -30.74 -34.15
N ARG A 450 114.22 -31.72 -33.26
CA ARG A 450 115.07 -32.91 -33.26
C ARG A 450 114.90 -33.70 -34.56
N HIS A 451 113.67 -33.96 -34.99
CA HIS A 451 113.41 -34.66 -36.26
C HIS A 451 113.97 -33.92 -37.46
N THR A 452 113.87 -32.59 -37.49
CA THR A 452 114.44 -31.76 -38.55
C THR A 452 115.96 -31.89 -38.59
N SER A 453 116.62 -31.81 -37.42
CA SER A 453 118.07 -31.99 -37.33
C SER A 453 118.52 -33.40 -37.75
N GLU A 454 117.80 -34.45 -37.34
CA GLU A 454 118.09 -35.83 -37.73
C GLU A 454 117.92 -36.02 -39.24
N ARG A 455 116.89 -35.39 -39.83
CA ARG A 455 116.66 -35.40 -41.27
C ARG A 455 117.79 -34.71 -42.03
N GLU A 456 118.24 -33.52 -41.61
CA GLU A 456 119.36 -32.82 -42.25
C GLU A 456 120.65 -33.65 -42.19
N ILE A 457 120.93 -34.31 -41.06
CA ILE A 457 122.07 -35.23 -40.93
C ILE A 457 121.94 -36.39 -41.92
N ILE A 458 120.75 -36.97 -42.05
CA ILE A 458 120.51 -38.07 -43.00
C ILE A 458 120.70 -37.59 -44.45
N GLU A 459 120.15 -36.43 -44.81
CA GLU A 459 120.29 -35.84 -46.16
C GLU A 459 121.77 -35.57 -46.49
N SER A 460 122.53 -35.00 -45.55
CA SER A 460 123.99 -34.82 -45.71
C SER A 460 124.72 -36.15 -45.89
N ARG A 461 124.36 -37.18 -45.13
CA ARG A 461 124.95 -38.52 -45.29
C ARG A 461 124.60 -39.16 -46.63
N ILE A 462 123.39 -38.94 -47.16
CA ILE A 462 122.98 -39.39 -48.48
C ILE A 462 123.83 -38.69 -49.55
N GLU A 463 124.01 -37.37 -49.47
CA GLU A 463 124.83 -36.59 -50.42
C GLU A 463 126.29 -37.10 -50.47
N VAL A 464 126.88 -37.42 -49.31
CA VAL A 464 128.20 -38.03 -49.23
C VAL A 464 128.23 -39.40 -49.93
N VAL A 465 127.19 -40.22 -49.75
CA VAL A 465 127.08 -41.54 -50.40
C VAL A 465 126.91 -41.38 -51.92
N GLU A 466 126.09 -40.44 -52.38
CA GLU A 466 125.90 -40.15 -53.81
C GLU A 466 127.23 -39.70 -54.45
N THR A 467 127.95 -38.78 -53.80
CA THR A 467 129.29 -38.35 -54.23
C THR A 467 130.28 -39.52 -54.32
N CYS A 468 130.28 -40.41 -53.31
CA CYS A 468 131.09 -41.63 -53.33
C CYS A 468 130.71 -42.58 -54.47
N CYS A 469 129.42 -42.71 -54.78
CA CYS A 469 128.92 -43.52 -55.89
C CYS A 469 129.35 -42.94 -57.24
N ASP A 470 129.30 -41.62 -57.42
CA ASP A 470 129.76 -40.94 -58.64
C ASP A 470 131.27 -41.12 -58.87
N GLU A 471 132.09 -40.98 -57.82
CA GLU A 471 133.53 -41.26 -57.89
C GLU A 471 133.82 -42.72 -58.31
N LEU A 472 133.06 -43.69 -57.76
CA LEU A 472 133.16 -45.09 -58.16
C LEU A 472 132.76 -45.31 -59.61
N HIS A 473 131.75 -44.58 -60.11
CA HIS A 473 131.33 -44.66 -61.49
C HIS A 473 132.38 -44.11 -62.46
N ILE A 474 133.01 -42.98 -62.12
CA ILE A 474 134.14 -42.41 -62.88
C ILE A 474 135.31 -43.40 -62.94
N ARG A 475 135.67 -44.03 -61.82
CA ARG A 475 136.75 -45.05 -61.77
C ARG A 475 136.46 -46.32 -62.57
N ARG A 476 135.19 -46.62 -62.88
CA ARG A 476 134.80 -47.75 -63.74
C ARG A 476 134.77 -47.41 -65.24
N ALA A 477 134.73 -46.12 -65.59
CA ALA A 477 134.70 -45.66 -66.98
C ALA A 477 136.10 -45.34 -67.55
N SER A 478 137.10 -45.18 -66.68
CA SER A 478 138.55 -45.20 -66.97
C SER A 478 139.09 -46.63 -66.96
#